data_AF-A0A1Y3EBK5-F1
#
_entry.id   AF-A0A1Y3EBK5-F1
#
_cell.length_a   1.000
_cell.length_b   1.000
_cell.length_c   1.000
_cell.angle_alpha   90.00
_cell.angle_beta   90.00
_cell.angle_gamma   90.00
#
_symmetry.space_group_name_H-M   'P 1'
#
loop_
_entity.id
_entity.type
_entity.pdbx_description
1 polymer ?
#
loop_
_entity_poly.entity_id
_entity_poly.type
_entity_poly.pdbx_seq_one_letter_code
_entity_poly.pdbx_strand_id
1 'polypeptide(L)'
;LGALLEEHLILDNRYTEHSTVGLAQAWDQLDQLAMRMQHNLEQQIQARNQSGVSEEALREFSMMFKHFDKEKTGRLDHQQFKSCLRALGYDLPVLEEGQPDPEFQRILDVVDPNRDGYVTLQEYMAFMISRETENIQTSEEIESAFRALSKDYRPYVTSEELYANLSIEQAEYCIKRMKGYVEPLSGRSVPGALDYEQFVHSLFLS
;
A
#
# COMPACT_ATOMS: atom_id res chain seq x y z
N LEU A 1 -6.70 6.64 -49.39
CA LEU A 1 -6.89 5.55 -50.37
C LEU A 1 -8.36 5.13 -50.46
N GLY A 2 -9.05 4.82 -49.33
CA GLY A 2 -10.47 4.44 -49.32
C GLY A 2 -11.40 5.48 -49.97
N ALA A 3 -11.29 6.76 -49.61
CA ALA A 3 -12.12 7.83 -50.19
C ALA A 3 -11.95 8.01 -51.72
N LEU A 4 -10.75 7.78 -52.24
CA LEU A 4 -10.43 7.86 -53.67
C LEU A 4 -10.96 6.65 -54.46
N LEU A 5 -11.04 5.48 -53.82
CA LEU A 5 -11.65 4.28 -54.38
C LEU A 5 -13.19 4.39 -54.40
N GLU A 6 -13.78 4.96 -53.35
CA GLU A 6 -15.23 5.25 -53.27
C GLU A 6 -15.67 6.30 -54.30
N GLU A 7 -14.89 7.38 -54.49
CA GLU A 7 -15.16 8.42 -55.49
C GLU A 7 -15.16 7.86 -56.92
N HIS A 8 -14.38 6.82 -57.18
CA HIS A 8 -14.31 6.12 -58.47
C HIS A 8 -15.19 4.87 -58.56
N LEU A 9 -16.07 4.60 -57.57
CA LEU A 9 -16.97 3.43 -57.51
C LEU A 9 -16.24 2.08 -57.59
N ILE A 10 -14.96 2.03 -57.18
CA ILE A 10 -14.17 0.80 -57.16
C ILE A 10 -14.40 0.12 -55.82
N LEU A 11 -15.33 -0.82 -55.81
CA LEU A 11 -15.78 -1.53 -54.60
C LEU A 11 -14.94 -2.76 -54.25
N ASP A 12 -14.14 -3.27 -55.20
CA ASP A 12 -13.41 -4.52 -55.03
C ASP A 12 -11.96 -4.40 -55.52
N ASN A 13 -11.01 -4.64 -54.62
CA ASN A 13 -9.58 -4.59 -54.91
C ASN A 13 -9.02 -6.02 -54.99
N ARG A 14 -8.91 -6.56 -56.21
CA ARG A 14 -8.45 -7.93 -56.48
C ARG A 14 -7.04 -8.26 -55.98
N TYR A 15 -6.27 -7.26 -55.55
CA TYR A 15 -4.90 -7.43 -55.07
C TYR A 15 -4.82 -7.57 -53.54
N THR A 16 -5.91 -7.32 -52.80
CA THR A 16 -5.94 -7.52 -51.35
C THR A 16 -7.36 -7.77 -50.83
N GLU A 17 -7.49 -8.78 -49.97
CA GLU A 17 -8.75 -9.11 -49.29
C GLU A 17 -9.08 -8.15 -48.13
N HIS A 18 -8.17 -7.23 -47.80
CA HIS A 18 -8.33 -6.30 -46.69
C HIS A 18 -8.96 -4.97 -47.15
N SER A 19 -10.14 -4.65 -46.61
CA SER A 19 -10.76 -3.34 -46.81
C SER A 19 -10.09 -2.28 -45.93
N THR A 20 -10.08 -1.04 -46.38
CA THR A 20 -9.53 0.08 -45.60
C THR A 20 -10.26 0.29 -44.28
N VAL A 21 -11.56 -0.02 -44.25
CA VAL A 21 -12.39 0.02 -43.03
C VAL A 21 -12.02 -1.12 -42.09
N GLY A 22 -11.80 -2.34 -42.62
CA GLY A 22 -11.38 -3.48 -41.82
C GLY A 22 -10.00 -3.30 -41.19
N LEU A 23 -9.06 -2.69 -41.94
CA LEU A 23 -7.74 -2.35 -41.40
C LEU A 23 -7.81 -1.25 -40.33
N ALA A 24 -8.67 -0.24 -40.51
CA ALA A 24 -8.89 0.80 -39.50
C ALA A 24 -9.51 0.23 -38.22
N GLN A 25 -10.51 -0.66 -38.34
CA GLN A 25 -11.11 -1.35 -37.19
C GLN A 25 -10.10 -2.25 -36.47
N ALA A 26 -9.28 -2.99 -37.21
CA ALA A 26 -8.23 -3.82 -36.62
C ALA A 26 -7.17 -2.97 -35.88
N TRP A 27 -6.84 -1.80 -36.43
CA TRP A 27 -5.93 -0.84 -35.78
C TRP A 27 -6.51 -0.28 -34.49
N ASP A 28 -7.77 0.16 -34.50
CA ASP A 28 -8.46 0.66 -33.30
C ASP A 28 -8.57 -0.43 -32.22
N GLN A 29 -8.81 -1.68 -32.60
CA GLN A 29 -8.82 -2.80 -31.67
C GLN A 29 -7.45 -3.06 -31.03
N LEU A 30 -6.38 -3.00 -31.83
CA LEU A 30 -5.00 -3.12 -31.35
C LEU A 30 -4.64 -2.00 -30.37
N ASP A 31 -5.02 -0.76 -30.69
CA ASP A 31 -4.75 0.41 -29.85
C ASP A 31 -5.51 0.33 -28.51
N GLN A 32 -6.79 -0.06 -28.54
CA GLN A 32 -7.57 -0.31 -27.32
C GLN A 32 -6.97 -1.44 -26.46
N LEU A 33 -6.45 -2.49 -27.09
CA LEU A 33 -5.83 -3.61 -26.39
C LEU A 33 -4.49 -3.18 -25.75
N ALA A 34 -3.68 -2.41 -26.47
CA ALA A 34 -2.44 -1.83 -25.95
C ALA A 34 -2.71 -0.91 -24.75
N MET A 35 -3.69 0.00 -24.84
CA MET A 35 -4.08 0.86 -23.73
C MET A 35 -4.56 0.08 -22.50
N ARG A 36 -5.36 -0.98 -22.70
CA ARG A 36 -5.79 -1.85 -21.58
C ARG A 36 -4.63 -2.57 -20.92
N MET A 37 -3.67 -3.06 -21.70
CA MET A 37 -2.47 -3.73 -21.17
C MET A 37 -1.60 -2.75 -20.39
N GLN A 38 -1.37 -1.56 -20.94
CA GLN A 38 -0.59 -0.52 -20.27
C GLN A 38 -1.27 -0.10 -18.95
N HIS A 39 -2.59 0.12 -18.96
CA HIS A 39 -3.34 0.43 -17.75
C HIS A 39 -3.28 -0.71 -16.71
N ASN A 40 -3.37 -1.97 -17.13
CA ASN A 40 -3.23 -3.12 -16.22
C ASN A 40 -1.83 -3.18 -15.60
N LEU A 41 -0.78 -2.92 -16.37
CA LEU A 41 0.59 -2.87 -15.91
C LEU A 41 0.80 -1.70 -14.93
N GLU A 42 0.27 -0.53 -15.24
CA GLU A 42 0.31 0.64 -14.35
C GLU A 42 -0.43 0.34 -13.04
N GLN A 43 -1.61 -0.30 -13.09
CA GLN A 43 -2.34 -0.73 -11.90
C GLN A 43 -1.58 -1.79 -11.10
N GLN A 44 -0.91 -2.75 -11.75
CA GLN A 44 -0.07 -3.74 -11.06
C GLN A 44 1.19 -3.12 -10.46
N ILE A 45 1.84 -2.19 -11.15
CA ILE A 45 3.01 -1.46 -10.65
C ILE A 45 2.58 -0.55 -9.50
N GLN A 46 1.43 0.12 -9.62
CA GLN A 46 0.88 0.97 -8.58
C GLN A 46 0.47 0.13 -7.37
N ALA A 47 -0.15 -1.03 -7.54
CA ALA A 47 -0.43 -1.98 -6.47
C ALA A 47 0.86 -2.53 -5.84
N ARG A 48 1.92 -2.77 -6.62
CA ARG A 48 3.24 -3.20 -6.13
C ARG A 48 4.02 -2.07 -5.44
N ASN A 49 3.82 -0.82 -5.86
CA ASN A 49 4.46 0.35 -5.25
C ASN A 49 3.66 0.82 -4.02
N GLN A 50 2.34 0.63 -4.02
CA GLN A 50 1.46 0.80 -2.86
C GLN A 50 1.54 -0.36 -1.89
N SER A 51 2.01 -1.54 -2.34
CA SER A 51 2.12 -2.68 -1.43
C SER A 51 3.12 -2.44 -0.33
N GLY A 52 4.02 -1.45 -0.39
CA GLY A 52 4.78 -0.96 0.79
C GLY A 52 5.72 -1.95 1.49
N VAL A 53 5.59 -3.24 1.15
CA VAL A 53 6.16 -4.41 1.79
C VAL A 53 7.39 -4.79 0.99
N SER A 54 8.52 -4.92 1.69
CA SER A 54 9.77 -5.36 1.09
C SER A 54 9.68 -6.81 0.59
N GLU A 55 10.56 -7.17 -0.34
CA GLU A 55 10.63 -8.57 -0.82
C GLU A 55 11.00 -9.51 0.33
N GLU A 56 11.77 -9.02 1.30
CA GLU A 56 12.11 -9.71 2.54
C GLU A 56 10.87 -10.00 3.39
N ALA A 57 9.98 -9.02 3.61
CA ALA A 57 8.75 -9.22 4.38
C ALA A 57 7.77 -10.19 3.68
N LEU A 58 7.65 -10.13 2.35
CA LEU A 58 6.88 -11.12 1.59
C LEU A 58 7.44 -12.53 1.74
N ARG A 59 8.77 -12.68 1.77
CA ARG A 59 9.42 -13.98 2.01
C ARG A 59 9.16 -14.46 3.43
N GLU A 60 9.24 -13.59 4.43
CA GLU A 60 8.94 -13.92 5.81
C GLU A 60 7.50 -14.41 5.96
N PHE A 61 6.52 -13.68 5.42
CA PHE A 61 5.10 -14.09 5.46
C PHE A 61 4.91 -15.49 4.86
N SER A 62 5.54 -15.75 3.70
CA SER A 62 5.48 -17.06 3.05
C SER A 62 6.15 -18.17 3.87
N MET A 63 7.30 -17.88 4.51
CA MET A 63 8.00 -18.83 5.37
C MET A 63 7.18 -19.18 6.61
N MET A 64 6.55 -18.19 7.24
CA MET A 64 5.68 -18.41 8.40
C MET A 64 4.46 -19.22 8.04
N PHE A 65 3.77 -18.93 6.93
CA PHE A 65 2.66 -19.76 6.48
C PHE A 65 3.07 -21.23 6.31
N LYS A 66 4.20 -21.48 5.61
CA LYS A 66 4.72 -22.84 5.40
C LYS A 66 5.15 -23.53 6.69
N HIS A 67 5.56 -22.79 7.71
CA HIS A 67 5.91 -23.35 9.01
C HIS A 67 4.68 -23.94 9.71
N PHE A 68 3.52 -23.27 9.59
CA PHE A 68 2.27 -23.72 10.19
C PHE A 68 1.50 -24.72 9.32
N ASP A 69 1.62 -24.66 7.98
CA ASP A 69 1.07 -25.65 7.04
C ASP A 69 1.97 -26.89 6.94
N LYS A 70 2.13 -27.61 8.06
CA LYS A 70 3.00 -28.80 8.16
C LYS A 70 2.63 -29.89 7.15
N GLU A 71 1.34 -30.03 6.90
CA GLU A 71 0.76 -31.02 5.99
C GLU A 71 0.78 -30.57 4.52
N LYS A 72 1.27 -29.36 4.22
CA LYS A 72 1.37 -28.77 2.87
C LYS A 72 0.04 -28.80 2.12
N THR A 73 -1.03 -28.54 2.85
CA THR A 73 -2.39 -28.54 2.31
C THR A 73 -2.69 -27.27 1.51
N GLY A 74 -1.86 -26.24 1.64
CA GLY A 74 -2.05 -24.92 1.04
C GLY A 74 -3.04 -24.03 1.80
N ARG A 75 -3.47 -24.45 2.99
CA ARG A 75 -4.45 -23.76 3.83
C ARG A 75 -4.16 -24.00 5.32
N LEU A 76 -4.53 -23.04 6.16
CA LEU A 76 -4.45 -23.15 7.61
C LEU A 76 -5.86 -23.18 8.18
N ASP A 77 -6.11 -24.03 9.17
CA ASP A 77 -7.32 -23.88 9.98
C ASP A 77 -7.24 -22.63 10.87
N HIS A 78 -8.36 -22.22 11.48
CA HIS A 78 -8.40 -21.03 12.33
C HIS A 78 -7.41 -21.07 13.51
N GLN A 79 -7.13 -22.24 14.07
CA GLN A 79 -6.22 -22.38 15.21
C GLN A 79 -4.75 -22.23 14.79
N GLN A 80 -4.39 -22.82 13.64
CA GLN A 80 -3.10 -22.67 12.98
C GLN A 80 -2.87 -21.24 12.53
N PHE A 81 -3.88 -20.61 11.91
CA PHE A 81 -3.80 -19.21 11.49
C PHE A 81 -3.66 -18.26 12.68
N LYS A 82 -4.44 -18.44 13.76
CA LYS A 82 -4.29 -17.66 15.00
C LYS A 82 -2.89 -17.81 15.62
N SER A 83 -2.32 -19.00 15.55
CA SER A 83 -0.97 -19.26 16.05
C SER A 83 0.11 -18.63 15.15
N CYS A 84 -0.12 -18.60 13.84
CA CYS A 84 0.73 -17.90 12.88
C CYS A 84 0.77 -16.39 13.14
N LEU A 85 -0.40 -15.76 13.35
CA LEU A 85 -0.47 -14.32 13.67
C LEU A 85 0.26 -13.98 14.97
N ARG A 86 0.12 -14.81 16.01
CA ARG A 86 0.88 -14.61 17.26
C ARG A 86 2.39 -14.73 17.05
N ALA A 87 2.85 -15.66 16.21
CA ALA A 87 4.26 -15.83 15.90
C ALA A 87 4.85 -14.63 15.14
N LEU A 88 4.00 -13.92 14.37
CA LEU A 88 4.32 -12.66 13.71
C LEU A 88 4.28 -11.44 14.65
N GLY A 89 3.89 -11.62 15.91
CA GLY A 89 3.86 -10.55 16.91
C GLY A 89 2.49 -9.85 17.07
N TYR A 90 1.41 -10.38 16.48
CA TYR A 90 0.06 -9.86 16.75
C TYR A 90 -0.36 -10.22 18.18
N ASP A 91 -0.80 -9.22 18.94
CA ASP A 91 -1.24 -9.36 20.33
C ASP A 91 -2.66 -9.93 20.44
N LEU A 92 -2.82 -11.19 20.02
CA LEU A 92 -4.08 -11.91 20.14
C LEU A 92 -4.15 -12.65 21.49
N PRO A 93 -5.23 -12.46 22.28
CA PRO A 93 -5.34 -13.05 23.61
C PRO A 93 -5.35 -14.59 23.54
N VAL A 94 -4.64 -15.21 24.50
CA VAL A 94 -4.66 -16.66 24.71
C VAL A 94 -5.94 -17.04 25.45
N LEU A 95 -7.02 -17.17 24.70
CA LEU A 95 -8.31 -17.63 25.19
C LEU A 95 -8.40 -19.16 25.13
N GLU A 96 -9.18 -19.76 26.04
CA GLU A 96 -9.48 -21.19 26.01
C GLU A 96 -10.25 -21.58 24.73
N GLU A 97 -10.08 -22.83 24.28
CA GLU A 97 -10.78 -23.35 23.10
C GLU A 97 -12.30 -23.15 23.22
N GLY A 98 -12.87 -22.43 22.24
CA GLY A 98 -14.31 -22.15 22.17
C GLY A 98 -14.74 -20.80 22.76
N GLN A 99 -13.84 -20.01 23.35
CA GLN A 99 -14.17 -18.64 23.72
C GLN A 99 -14.05 -17.71 22.49
N PRO A 100 -15.06 -16.85 22.24
CA PRO A 100 -15.04 -15.93 21.12
C PRO A 100 -13.98 -14.85 21.35
N ASP A 101 -13.07 -14.71 20.40
CA ASP A 101 -12.10 -13.64 20.34
C ASP A 101 -12.64 -12.56 19.39
N PRO A 102 -13.13 -11.41 19.90
CA PRO A 102 -13.76 -10.40 19.06
C PRO A 102 -12.79 -9.75 18.06
N GLU A 103 -11.49 -9.78 18.34
CA GLU A 103 -10.48 -9.21 17.46
C GLU A 103 -10.11 -10.20 16.36
N PHE A 104 -9.86 -11.46 16.72
CA PHE A 104 -9.64 -12.51 15.75
C PHE A 104 -10.87 -12.75 14.86
N GLN A 105 -12.08 -12.61 15.41
CA GLN A 105 -13.31 -12.74 14.62
C GLN A 105 -13.43 -11.67 13.53
N ARG A 106 -13.01 -10.42 13.82
CA ARG A 106 -12.94 -9.37 12.80
C ARG A 106 -11.93 -9.69 11.71
N ILE A 107 -10.80 -10.29 12.08
CA ILE A 107 -9.80 -10.75 11.12
C ILE A 107 -10.40 -11.85 10.25
N LEU A 108 -11.08 -12.84 10.84
CA LEU A 108 -11.75 -13.92 10.11
C LEU A 108 -12.83 -13.39 9.15
N ASP A 109 -13.58 -12.36 9.53
CA ASP A 109 -14.59 -11.77 8.65
C ASP A 109 -13.97 -11.15 7.37
N VAL A 110 -12.67 -10.81 7.39
CA VAL A 110 -11.91 -10.32 6.24
C VAL A 110 -11.26 -11.47 5.46
N VAL A 111 -10.68 -12.46 6.15
CA VAL A 111 -9.85 -13.50 5.51
C VAL A 111 -10.57 -14.79 5.16
N ASP A 112 -11.69 -15.09 5.84
CA ASP A 112 -12.55 -16.27 5.63
C ASP A 112 -14.03 -15.81 5.60
N PRO A 113 -14.43 -14.97 4.61
CA PRO A 113 -15.80 -14.45 4.52
C PRO A 113 -16.83 -15.56 4.20
N ASN A 114 -16.39 -16.63 3.56
CA ASN A 114 -17.16 -17.84 3.27
C ASN A 114 -17.34 -18.74 4.50
N ARG A 115 -16.57 -18.50 5.58
CA ARG A 115 -16.58 -19.27 6.82
C ARG A 115 -16.44 -20.77 6.58
N ASP A 116 -15.55 -21.14 5.68
CA ASP A 116 -15.27 -22.54 5.40
C ASP A 116 -14.33 -23.19 6.43
N GLY A 117 -13.81 -22.37 7.37
CA GLY A 117 -12.97 -22.83 8.47
C GLY A 117 -11.49 -22.82 8.13
N TYR A 118 -11.12 -22.41 6.92
CA TYR A 118 -9.76 -22.44 6.41
C TYR A 118 -9.36 -21.08 5.84
N VAL A 119 -8.07 -20.76 5.96
CA VAL A 119 -7.45 -19.58 5.36
C VAL A 119 -6.38 -20.07 4.40
N THR A 120 -6.56 -19.80 3.11
CA THR A 120 -5.60 -20.17 2.07
C THR A 120 -4.36 -19.27 2.11
N LEU A 121 -3.27 -19.72 1.48
CA LEU A 121 -2.07 -18.89 1.33
C LEU A 121 -2.39 -17.53 0.66
N GLN A 122 -3.31 -17.51 -0.31
CA GLN A 122 -3.68 -16.30 -1.01
C GLN A 122 -4.39 -15.30 -0.09
N GLU A 123 -5.38 -15.75 0.69
CA GLU A 123 -6.11 -14.92 1.65
C GLU A 123 -5.19 -14.42 2.77
N TYR A 124 -4.33 -15.30 3.28
CA TYR A 124 -3.30 -14.93 4.25
C TYR A 124 -2.36 -13.86 3.71
N MET A 125 -1.80 -14.05 2.50
CA MET A 125 -0.87 -13.08 1.91
C MET A 125 -1.57 -11.75 1.64
N ALA A 126 -2.80 -11.77 1.14
CA ALA A 126 -3.59 -10.56 0.92
C ALA A 126 -3.83 -9.80 2.23
N PHE A 127 -4.15 -10.52 3.32
CA PHE A 127 -4.31 -9.94 4.65
C PHE A 127 -3.01 -9.35 5.21
N MET A 128 -1.90 -10.10 5.13
CA MET A 128 -0.60 -9.64 5.62
C MET A 128 -0.11 -8.42 4.84
N ILE A 129 -0.29 -8.41 3.52
CA ILE A 129 0.02 -7.24 2.69
C ILE A 129 -0.88 -6.08 3.08
N SER A 130 -2.20 -6.29 3.17
CA SER A 130 -3.16 -5.26 3.61
C SER A 130 -2.76 -4.65 4.95
N ARG A 131 -2.41 -5.47 5.94
CA ARG A 131 -2.00 -5.04 7.28
C ARG A 131 -0.68 -4.28 7.29
N GLU A 132 0.31 -4.78 6.57
CA GLU A 132 1.61 -4.12 6.47
C GLU A 132 1.49 -2.79 5.69
N THR A 133 0.58 -2.73 4.71
CA THR A 133 0.25 -1.50 3.97
C THR A 133 -0.66 -0.55 4.71
N GLU A 134 -1.49 -1.05 5.63
CA GLU A 134 -2.30 -0.24 6.54
C GLU A 134 -1.41 0.66 7.41
N ASN A 135 -0.10 0.36 7.50
CA ASN A 135 0.87 1.07 8.30
C ASN A 135 2.08 1.64 7.53
N ILE A 136 1.89 2.11 6.29
CA ILE A 136 2.71 3.25 5.83
C ILE A 136 2.05 4.53 6.35
N GLN A 137 2.35 4.79 7.62
CA GLN A 137 2.30 6.10 8.26
C GLN A 137 0.89 6.67 8.43
N THR A 138 0.18 6.32 9.50
CA THR A 138 -0.86 7.25 9.97
C THR A 138 -0.16 8.56 10.40
N SER A 139 -0.78 9.70 10.11
CA SER A 139 -0.32 11.03 10.57
C SER A 139 0.05 10.99 12.06
N GLU A 140 -0.72 10.24 12.85
CA GLU A 140 -0.55 10.12 14.30
C GLU A 140 0.75 9.39 14.71
N GLU A 141 1.17 8.35 14.00
CA GLU A 141 2.43 7.63 14.31
C GLU A 141 3.66 8.49 13.98
N ILE A 142 3.67 9.18 12.84
CA ILE A 142 4.77 10.10 12.50
C ILE A 142 4.81 11.27 13.48
N GLU A 143 3.65 11.83 13.81
CA GLU A 143 3.54 12.92 14.78
C GLU A 143 4.07 12.47 16.15
N SER A 144 3.70 11.28 16.60
CA SER A 144 4.20 10.69 17.84
C SER A 144 5.72 10.47 17.81
N ALA A 145 6.26 10.00 16.68
CA ALA A 145 7.70 9.84 16.51
C ALA A 145 8.44 11.19 16.63
N PHE A 146 7.97 12.24 15.95
CA PHE A 146 8.56 13.58 16.09
C PHE A 146 8.40 14.14 17.50
N ARG A 147 7.25 13.91 18.15
CA ARG A 147 7.03 14.31 19.54
C ARG A 147 8.02 13.63 20.49
N ALA A 148 8.36 12.35 20.25
CA ALA A 148 9.38 11.63 21.01
C ALA A 148 10.81 12.14 20.79
N LEU A 149 11.10 12.78 19.64
CA LEU A 149 12.39 13.45 19.39
C LEU A 149 12.52 14.76 20.16
N SER A 150 11.39 15.42 20.44
CA SER A 150 11.37 16.66 21.20
C SER A 150 11.67 16.40 22.68
N LYS A 151 12.51 17.24 23.28
CA LYS A 151 12.62 17.29 24.74
C LYS A 151 11.28 17.70 25.34
N ASP A 152 10.86 17.00 26.40
CA ASP A 152 9.64 17.28 27.15
C ASP A 152 8.33 17.17 26.36
N TYR A 153 8.30 16.37 25.28
CA TYR A 153 7.08 16.11 24.47
C TYR A 153 6.40 17.40 23.98
N ARG A 154 7.21 18.35 23.53
CA ARG A 154 6.75 19.64 23.03
C ARG A 154 6.03 19.47 21.68
N PRO A 155 5.09 20.38 21.34
CA PRO A 155 4.40 20.39 20.05
C PRO A 155 5.30 20.89 18.88
N TYR A 156 6.62 20.92 19.08
CA TYR A 156 7.60 21.33 18.08
C TYR A 156 8.94 20.61 18.33
N VAL A 157 9.78 20.55 17.29
CA VAL A 157 11.15 20.01 17.36
C VAL A 157 12.16 21.08 16.96
N THR A 158 13.41 20.97 17.40
CA THR A 158 14.49 21.87 16.96
C THR A 158 15.40 21.20 15.94
N SER A 159 16.15 21.99 15.18
CA SER A 159 17.16 21.46 14.24
C SER A 159 18.19 20.57 14.96
N GLU A 160 18.60 20.95 16.17
CA GLU A 160 19.52 20.17 17.00
C GLU A 160 18.93 18.79 17.35
N GLU A 161 17.65 18.72 17.71
CA GLU A 161 16.95 17.46 18.01
C GLU A 161 16.84 16.57 16.77
N LEU A 162 16.63 17.16 15.60
CA LEU A 162 16.62 16.41 14.33
C LEU A 162 18.00 15.86 13.99
N TYR A 163 19.08 16.66 14.05
CA TYR A 163 20.43 16.15 13.77
C TYR A 163 20.93 15.16 14.82
N ALA A 164 20.43 15.23 16.06
CA ALA A 164 20.80 14.29 17.11
C ALA A 164 20.18 12.89 16.93
N ASN A 165 19.01 12.81 16.29
CA ASN A 165 18.23 11.57 16.19
C ASN A 165 18.06 11.04 14.75
N LEU A 166 18.33 11.85 13.73
CA LEU A 166 18.21 11.49 12.32
C LEU A 166 19.54 11.62 11.59
N SER A 167 19.64 11.02 10.40
CA SER A 167 20.80 11.24 9.54
C SER A 167 20.85 12.69 9.06
N ILE A 168 22.04 13.15 8.67
CA ILE A 168 22.25 14.53 8.19
C ILE A 168 21.28 14.87 7.05
N GLU A 169 21.11 13.95 6.09
CA GLU A 169 20.23 14.14 4.93
C GLU A 169 18.74 14.23 5.34
N GLN A 170 18.33 13.41 6.31
CA GLN A 170 16.95 13.41 6.83
C GLN A 170 16.64 14.68 7.63
N ALA A 171 17.59 15.13 8.46
CA ALA A 171 17.45 16.37 9.23
C ALA A 171 17.35 17.59 8.30
N GLU A 172 18.26 17.71 7.32
CA GLU A 172 18.22 18.77 6.28
C GLU A 172 16.89 18.80 5.53
N TYR A 173 16.39 17.61 5.16
CA TYR A 173 15.11 17.46 4.48
C TYR A 173 13.94 18.00 5.33
N CYS A 174 13.90 17.63 6.61
CA CYS A 174 12.87 18.09 7.55
C CYS A 174 12.96 19.61 7.75
N ILE A 175 14.15 20.14 8.01
CA ILE A 175 14.39 21.57 8.22
C ILE A 175 13.98 22.39 7.00
N LYS A 176 14.23 21.90 5.78
CA LYS A 176 13.87 22.60 4.54
C LYS A 176 12.37 22.62 4.27
N ARG A 177 11.61 21.64 4.76
CA ARG A 177 10.17 21.48 4.48
C ARG A 177 9.27 21.92 5.63
N MET A 178 9.73 21.84 6.87
CA MET A 178 9.00 22.29 8.05
C MET A 178 8.96 23.80 8.13
N LYS A 179 7.84 24.34 8.63
CA LYS A 179 7.73 25.76 8.95
C LYS A 179 8.14 26.02 10.38
N GLY A 180 8.48 27.27 10.69
CA GLY A 180 8.73 27.68 12.07
C GLY A 180 7.48 27.56 12.93
N TYR A 181 7.62 26.99 14.13
CA TYR A 181 6.51 26.86 15.07
C TYR A 181 6.11 28.23 15.65
N VAL A 182 4.80 28.45 15.72
CA VAL A 182 4.19 29.65 16.31
C VAL A 182 3.28 29.19 17.44
N GLU A 183 3.53 29.68 18.65
CA GLU A 183 2.76 29.27 19.81
C GLU A 183 1.30 29.77 19.70
N PRO A 184 0.28 28.89 19.76
CA PRO A 184 -1.12 29.27 19.53
C PRO A 184 -1.65 30.31 20.51
N LEU A 185 -1.18 30.27 21.76
CA LEU A 185 -1.65 31.15 22.84
C LEU A 185 -1.04 32.56 22.79
N SER A 186 0.24 32.67 22.43
CA SER A 186 0.96 33.95 22.45
C SER A 186 1.13 34.58 21.07
N GLY A 187 0.89 33.80 20.00
CA GLY A 187 1.13 34.21 18.62
C GLY A 187 2.61 34.49 18.31
N ARG A 188 3.53 34.09 19.19
CA ARG A 188 4.96 34.32 19.03
C ARG A 188 5.61 33.12 18.36
N SER A 189 6.47 33.40 17.37
CA SER A 189 7.35 32.38 16.81
C SER A 189 8.45 32.05 17.83
N VAL A 190 8.66 30.76 18.06
CA VAL A 190 9.74 30.28 18.93
C VAL A 190 10.99 30.13 18.04
N PRO A 191 12.09 30.85 18.32
CA PRO A 191 13.29 30.80 17.49
C PRO A 191 13.86 29.38 17.42
N GLY A 192 14.09 28.88 16.19
CA GLY A 192 14.66 27.55 15.96
C GLY A 192 13.70 26.37 16.20
N ALA A 193 12.43 26.64 16.50
CA ALA A 193 11.39 25.62 16.62
C ALA A 193 10.74 25.35 15.26
N LEU A 194 10.51 24.08 14.95
CA LEU A 194 9.90 23.59 13.72
C LEU A 194 8.60 22.86 14.03
N ASP A 195 7.57 23.19 13.27
CA ASP A 195 6.23 22.63 13.38
C ASP A 195 6.14 21.32 12.58
N TYR A 196 6.27 20.20 13.30
CA TYR A 196 6.12 18.88 12.71
C TYR A 196 4.65 18.51 12.48
N GLU A 197 3.71 18.99 13.30
CA GLU A 197 2.28 18.66 13.16
C GLU A 197 1.75 19.15 11.81
N GLN A 198 2.00 20.42 11.45
CA GLN A 198 1.64 20.94 10.13
C GLN A 198 2.35 20.21 8.99
N PHE A 199 3.62 19.87 9.17
CA PHE A 199 4.40 19.17 8.15
C PHE A 199 3.81 17.79 7.85
N VAL A 200 3.53 17.02 8.89
CA VAL A 200 2.89 15.69 8.82
C VAL A 200 1.50 15.82 8.19
N HIS A 201 0.65 16.71 8.68
CA HIS A 201 -0.67 16.96 8.07
C HIS A 201 -0.58 17.31 6.59
N SER A 202 0.40 18.13 6.19
CA SER A 202 0.58 18.51 4.78
C SER A 202 1.03 17.34 3.91
N LEU A 203 1.80 16.39 4.45
CA LEU A 203 2.23 15.18 3.73
C LEU A 203 1.08 14.21 3.48
N PHE A 204 0.12 14.10 4.40
CA PHE A 204 -1.02 13.17 4.29
C PHE A 204 -2.26 13.75 3.59
N LEU A 205 -2.34 15.07 3.42
CA LEU A 205 -3.43 15.76 2.72
C LEU A 205 -3.09 16.17 1.27
N SER A 206 -1.93 15.75 0.75
CA SER A 206 -1.44 16.09 -0.60
C SER A 206 -1.55 14.94 -1.59
#